data_AF-A0A7S2XEB4-F1
#
_entry.id   AF-A0A7S2XEB4-F1
#
_cell.length_a   1.000
_cell.length_b   1.000
_cell.length_c   1.000
_cell.angle_alpha   90.00
_cell.angle_beta   90.00
_cell.angle_gamma   90.00
#
_symmetry.space_group_name_H-M   'P 1'
#
loop_
_entity.id
_entity.type
_entity.pdbx_description
1 polymer ?
#
loop_
_entity_poly.entity_id
_entity_poly.type
_entity_poly.pdbx_seq_one_letter_code
_entity_poly.pdbx_strand_id
1 'polypeptide(L)'
;MYKELREMQNHNWAQRCIGKGANMAKLGDFAKAISCYDQALDLEPRNVEAFVHKGAARVHMKMYAEAIREFNAALKLEPNREDVRQYLLGAREKLHEFDDTESGGTYSLQGSVRRANSLGADSDSSETPSAHSAAYHKQLKKK
;
A
#
# COMPACT_ATOMS: atom_id res chain seq x y z
N MET A 1 30.43 0.36 18.31
CA MET A 1 31.54 0.69 17.39
C MET A 1 31.58 -0.16 16.12
N TYR A 2 31.87 -1.48 16.13
CA TYR A 2 31.97 -2.24 14.86
C TYR A 2 30.65 -2.53 14.14
N LYS A 3 29.54 -2.67 14.88
CA LYS A 3 28.20 -2.89 14.28
C LYS A 3 27.71 -1.65 13.52
N GLU A 4 27.86 -0.46 14.11
CA GLU A 4 27.43 0.81 13.51
C GLU A 4 28.20 1.15 12.23
N LEU A 5 29.51 0.85 12.18
CA LEU A 5 30.33 1.02 10.98
C LEU A 5 29.86 0.11 9.83
N ARG A 6 29.48 -1.14 10.14
CA ARG A 6 28.94 -2.08 9.15
C ARG A 6 27.55 -1.65 8.67
N GLU A 7 26.71 -1.17 9.58
CA GLU A 7 25.38 -0.64 9.23
C GLU A 7 25.46 0.62 8.37
N MET A 8 26.39 1.54 8.66
CA MET A 8 26.64 2.71 7.81
C MET A 8 27.17 2.35 6.42
N GLN A 9 28.05 1.34 6.33
CA GLN A 9 28.53 0.86 5.03
C GLN A 9 27.41 0.17 4.25
N ASN A 10 26.56 -0.61 4.91
CA ASN A 10 25.41 -1.26 4.29
C ASN A 10 24.39 -0.23 3.80
N HIS A 11 24.12 0.83 4.57
CA HIS A 11 23.26 1.93 4.16
C HIS A 11 23.79 2.66 2.92
N ASN A 12 25.09 3.01 2.93
CA ASN A 12 25.72 3.65 1.78
C ASN A 12 25.69 2.74 0.55
N TRP A 13 25.96 1.44 0.73
CA TRP A 13 25.92 0.49 -0.37
C TRP A 13 24.51 0.28 -0.92
N ALA A 14 23.50 0.20 -0.05
CA ALA A 14 22.09 0.15 -0.45
C ALA A 14 21.70 1.39 -1.27
N GLN A 15 22.06 2.58 -0.80
CA GLN A 15 21.85 3.84 -1.52
C GLN A 15 22.52 3.85 -2.89
N ARG A 16 23.76 3.36 -2.99
CA ARG A 16 24.47 3.22 -4.26
C ARG A 16 23.80 2.23 -5.21
N CYS A 17 23.29 1.11 -4.69
CA CYS A 17 22.53 0.13 -5.46
C CYS A 17 21.23 0.71 -6.00
N ILE A 18 20.50 1.49 -5.19
CA ILE A 18 19.29 2.22 -5.62
C ILE A 18 19.62 3.19 -6.75
N GLY A 19 20.67 4.02 -6.59
CA GLY A 19 21.08 4.95 -7.64
C GLY A 19 21.49 4.26 -8.94
N LYS A 20 22.19 3.12 -8.85
CA LYS A 20 22.54 2.30 -10.02
C LYS A 20 21.29 1.70 -10.68
N GLY A 21 20.36 1.18 -9.89
CA GLY A 21 19.08 0.66 -10.36
C GLY A 21 18.26 1.72 -11.09
N ALA A 22 18.21 2.94 -10.57
CA ALA A 22 17.50 4.05 -11.19
C ALA A 22 18.09 4.43 -12.55
N ASN A 23 19.42 4.42 -12.68
CA ASN A 23 20.08 4.64 -13.96
C ASN A 23 19.79 3.52 -14.97
N MET A 24 19.80 2.25 -14.53
CA MET A 24 19.44 1.12 -15.40
C MET A 24 17.97 1.19 -15.85
N ALA A 25 17.06 1.59 -14.98
CA ALA A 25 15.65 1.80 -15.32
C ALA A 25 15.48 2.91 -16.37
N LYS A 26 16.25 4.00 -16.28
CA LYS A 26 16.28 5.06 -17.31
C LYS A 26 16.82 4.57 -18.65
N LEU A 27 17.74 3.59 -18.64
CA LEU A 27 18.25 2.93 -19.84
C LEU A 27 17.27 1.89 -20.42
N GLY A 28 16.14 1.64 -19.76
CA GLY A 28 15.15 0.62 -20.16
C GLY A 28 15.45 -0.80 -19.65
N ASP A 29 16.58 -0.99 -18.95
CA ASP A 29 17.01 -2.26 -18.38
C ASP A 29 16.33 -2.53 -17.02
N PHE A 30 14.99 -2.66 -17.02
CA PHE A 30 14.19 -2.82 -15.80
C PHE A 30 14.51 -4.10 -15.02
N ALA A 31 14.85 -5.20 -15.70
CA ALA A 31 15.20 -6.46 -15.04
C ALA A 31 16.49 -6.32 -14.20
N LYS A 32 17.52 -5.63 -14.73
CA LYS A 32 18.75 -5.35 -14.00
C LYS A 32 18.51 -4.33 -12.89
N ALA A 33 17.62 -3.35 -13.10
CA ALA A 33 17.22 -2.40 -12.08
C ALA A 33 16.59 -3.11 -10.88
N ILE A 34 15.66 -4.04 -11.11
CA ILE A 34 15.03 -4.86 -10.07
C ILE A 34 16.08 -5.63 -9.26
N SER A 35 17.04 -6.27 -9.94
CA SER A 35 18.13 -6.99 -9.25
C SER A 35 18.98 -6.06 -8.36
N CYS A 36 19.23 -4.81 -8.78
CA CYS A 36 19.92 -3.83 -7.95
C CYS A 36 19.09 -3.40 -6.74
N TYR A 37 17.77 -3.26 -6.89
CA TYR A 37 16.88 -2.95 -5.77
C TYR A 37 16.74 -4.13 -4.80
N ASP A 38 16.73 -5.37 -5.28
CA ASP A 38 16.75 -6.56 -4.44
C ASP A 38 18.02 -6.60 -3.59
N GLN A 39 19.19 -6.32 -4.18
CA GLN A 39 20.44 -6.18 -3.42
C GLN A 39 20.38 -5.07 -2.37
N ALA A 40 19.72 -3.94 -2.67
CA ALA A 40 19.53 -2.88 -1.69
C ALA A 40 18.61 -3.33 -0.54
N LEU A 41 17.58 -4.12 -0.83
CA LEU A 41 16.66 -4.68 0.17
C LEU A 41 17.30 -5.81 1.00
N ASP A 42 18.25 -6.57 0.44
CA ASP A 42 19.02 -7.57 1.20
C ASP A 42 19.90 -6.91 2.26
N LEU A 43 20.44 -5.73 1.94
CA LEU A 43 21.25 -4.91 2.85
C LEU A 43 20.36 -4.14 3.85
N GLU A 44 19.26 -3.58 3.35
CA GLU A 44 18.30 -2.81 4.10
C GLU A 44 16.86 -3.28 3.83
N PRO A 45 16.38 -4.29 4.57
CA PRO A 45 15.05 -4.87 4.35
C PRO A 45 13.88 -3.91 4.61
N ARG A 46 14.17 -2.75 5.22
CA ARG A 46 13.20 -1.72 5.57
C ARG A 46 13.37 -0.44 4.76
N ASN A 47 14.08 -0.49 3.63
CA ASN A 47 14.26 0.66 2.77
C ASN A 47 13.02 0.85 1.87
N VAL A 48 12.20 1.85 2.23
CA VAL A 48 10.96 2.17 1.51
C VAL A 48 11.24 2.57 0.06
N GLU A 49 12.28 3.38 -0.17
CA GLU A 49 12.62 3.89 -1.50
C GLU A 49 12.98 2.75 -2.48
N ALA A 50 13.68 1.71 -1.98
CA ALA A 50 13.98 0.52 -2.77
C ALA A 50 12.71 -0.23 -3.19
N PHE A 51 11.72 -0.39 -2.31
CA PHE A 51 10.43 -1.01 -2.64
C PHE A 51 9.66 -0.19 -3.69
N VAL A 52 9.65 1.14 -3.55
CA VAL A 52 8.95 2.04 -4.49
C VAL A 52 9.58 1.96 -5.88
N HIS A 53 10.90 2.05 -5.99
CA HIS A 53 11.58 1.96 -7.27
C HIS A 53 11.47 0.58 -7.91
N LYS A 54 11.50 -0.49 -7.11
CA LYS A 54 11.25 -1.86 -7.58
C LYS A 54 9.82 -2.02 -8.11
N GLY A 55 8.82 -1.50 -7.39
CA GLY A 55 7.43 -1.47 -7.85
C GLY A 55 7.27 -0.72 -9.17
N ALA A 56 7.87 0.47 -9.28
CA ALA A 56 7.85 1.26 -10.51
C ALA A 56 8.50 0.52 -11.70
N ALA A 57 9.65 -0.12 -11.50
CA ALA A 57 10.29 -0.93 -12.54
C ALA A 57 9.41 -2.10 -13.01
N ARG A 58 8.69 -2.76 -12.08
CA ARG A 58 7.73 -3.82 -12.41
C ARG A 58 6.52 -3.29 -13.19
N VAL A 59 6.01 -2.10 -12.86
CA VAL A 59 4.95 -1.42 -13.65
C VAL A 59 5.39 -1.22 -15.09
N HIS A 60 6.64 -0.79 -15.32
CA HIS A 60 7.19 -0.65 -16.67
C HIS A 60 7.32 -1.98 -17.41
N MET A 61 7.56 -3.08 -16.69
CA MET A 61 7.55 -4.44 -17.24
C MET A 61 6.14 -5.05 -17.38
N LYS A 62 5.08 -4.28 -17.13
CA LYS A 62 3.67 -4.73 -17.11
C LYS A 62 3.35 -5.82 -16.08
N MET A 63 4.22 -5.98 -15.08
CA MET A 63 4.03 -6.90 -13.94
C MET A 63 3.26 -6.20 -12.83
N TYR A 64 2.00 -5.85 -13.08
CA TYR A 64 1.22 -5.00 -12.18
C TYR A 64 0.88 -5.68 -10.85
N ALA A 65 0.58 -6.98 -10.86
CA ALA A 65 0.25 -7.74 -9.66
C ALA A 65 1.42 -7.75 -8.65
N GLU A 66 2.65 -7.96 -9.13
CA GLU A 66 3.85 -7.92 -8.30
C GLU A 66 4.19 -6.49 -7.88
N ALA A 67 4.03 -5.49 -8.76
CA ALA A 67 4.23 -4.09 -8.41
C ALA A 67 3.33 -3.66 -7.23
N ILE A 68 2.05 -4.06 -7.27
CA ILE A 68 1.08 -3.83 -6.19
C ILE A 68 1.57 -4.43 -4.88
N ARG A 69 2.15 -5.63 -4.91
CA ARG A 69 2.71 -6.26 -3.69
C ARG A 69 3.87 -5.45 -3.12
N GLU A 70 4.79 -4.97 -3.96
CA GLU A 70 5.93 -4.16 -3.52
C GLU A 70 5.46 -2.80 -2.95
N PHE A 71 4.51 -2.11 -3.60
CA PHE A 71 3.96 -0.86 -3.09
C PHE A 71 3.22 -1.03 -1.77
N ASN A 72 2.48 -2.13 -1.60
CA ASN A 72 1.85 -2.44 -0.32
C ASN A 72 2.89 -2.73 0.78
N ALA A 73 4.04 -3.35 0.44
CA ALA A 73 5.13 -3.53 1.39
C ALA A 73 5.75 -2.18 1.81
N ALA A 74 5.94 -1.26 0.87
CA ALA A 74 6.37 0.11 1.16
C ALA A 74 5.38 0.85 2.09
N LEU A 75 4.08 0.79 1.81
CA LEU A 75 3.04 1.42 2.65
C LEU A 75 2.89 0.78 4.03
N LYS A 76 3.25 -0.50 4.20
CA LYS A 76 3.31 -1.13 5.52
C LYS A 76 4.44 -0.55 6.38
N LEU A 77 5.54 -0.14 5.77
CA LEU A 77 6.66 0.49 6.45
C LEU A 77 6.38 1.98 6.70
N GLU A 78 5.93 2.70 5.67
CA GLU A 78 5.57 4.11 5.73
C GLU A 78 4.16 4.34 5.15
N PRO A 79 3.11 4.30 6.00
CA PRO A 79 1.73 4.44 5.52
C PRO A 79 1.37 5.87 5.09
N ASN A 80 2.19 6.87 5.44
CA ASN A 80 1.93 8.29 5.13
C ASN A 80 2.52 8.75 3.79
N ARG A 81 3.02 7.80 2.98
CA ARG A 81 3.60 8.07 1.67
C ARG A 81 2.51 8.14 0.59
N GLU A 82 1.97 9.34 0.38
CA GLU A 82 0.92 9.57 -0.62
C GLU A 82 1.39 9.30 -2.06
N ASP A 83 2.68 9.54 -2.34
CA ASP A 83 3.33 9.18 -3.60
C ASP A 83 3.21 7.68 -3.90
N VAL A 84 3.49 6.83 -2.91
CA VAL A 84 3.38 5.37 -3.05
C VAL A 84 1.93 4.95 -3.24
N ARG A 85 1.00 5.62 -2.56
CA ARG A 85 -0.44 5.38 -2.71
C ARG A 85 -0.93 5.70 -4.12
N GLN A 86 -0.43 6.78 -4.72
CA GLN A 86 -0.72 7.14 -6.12
C GLN A 86 -0.17 6.08 -7.09
N TYR A 87 1.08 5.63 -6.90
CA TYR A 87 1.65 4.55 -7.73
C TYR A 87 0.86 3.23 -7.59
N LEU A 88 0.43 2.89 -6.37
CA LEU A 88 -0.41 1.72 -6.12
C LEU A 88 -1.76 1.82 -6.84
N LEU A 89 -2.42 2.98 -6.78
CA LEU A 89 -3.69 3.21 -7.47
C LEU A 89 -3.52 3.05 -8.99
N GLY A 90 -2.53 3.71 -9.57
CA GLY A 90 -2.26 3.60 -11.01
C GLY A 90 -1.85 2.19 -11.46
N ALA A 91 -1.15 1.43 -10.61
CA ALA A 91 -0.85 0.02 -10.90
C ALA A 91 -2.11 -0.87 -10.86
N ARG A 92 -3.05 -0.60 -9.95
CA ARG A 92 -4.33 -1.32 -9.87
C ARG A 92 -5.26 -1.01 -11.04
N GLU A 93 -5.32 0.24 -11.46
CA GLU A 93 -6.11 0.65 -12.63
C GLU A 93 -5.64 -0.08 -13.88
N LYS A 94 -4.32 -0.11 -14.13
CA LYS A 94 -3.75 -0.85 -15.26
C LYS A 94 -3.96 -2.35 -15.16
N LEU A 95 -3.96 -2.93 -13.96
CA LEU A 95 -4.27 -4.35 -13.79
C LEU A 95 -5.72 -4.65 -14.18
N HIS A 96 -6.67 -3.82 -13.75
CA HIS A 96 -8.09 -3.98 -14.09
C HIS A 96 -8.34 -3.82 -15.60
N GLU A 97 -7.65 -2.86 -16.25
CA GLU A 97 -7.70 -2.67 -17.70
C GLU A 97 -7.20 -3.92 -18.46
N PHE A 98 -6.17 -4.60 -17.96
CA PHE A 98 -5.70 -5.86 -18.53
C PHE A 98 -6.72 -7.01 -18.33
N ASP A 99 -7.32 -7.13 -17.15
CA ASP A 99 -8.33 -8.17 -16.87
C ASP A 99 -9.61 -7.98 -17.71
N ASP A 100 -10.03 -6.73 -17.95
CA ASP A 100 -11.20 -6.41 -18.78
C ASP A 100 -10.99 -6.79 -20.26
N THR A 101 -9.74 -6.82 -20.74
CA THR A 101 -9.44 -7.22 -22.13
C THR A 101 -9.50 -8.73 -22.38
N GLU A 102 -9.32 -9.56 -21.35
CA GLU A 102 -9.50 -11.01 -21.45
C GLU A 102 -10.92 -11.46 -21.08
N SER A 103 -11.60 -10.69 -20.21
CA SER A 103 -12.99 -10.97 -19.81
C SER A 103 -14.00 -10.21 -20.67
N GLY A 104 -14.13 -10.61 -21.94
CA GLY A 104 -15.34 -10.33 -22.69
C GLY A 104 -16.56 -10.93 -21.99
N GLY A 105 -17.24 -10.14 -21.15
CA GLY A 105 -18.53 -10.52 -20.55
C GLY A 105 -18.63 -10.28 -19.05
N THR A 106 -19.39 -9.24 -18.69
CA THR A 106 -20.30 -9.20 -17.53
C THR A 106 -19.73 -9.54 -16.14
N TYR A 107 -18.93 -8.67 -15.54
CA TYR A 107 -18.98 -8.50 -14.08
C TYR A 107 -19.02 -7.02 -13.71
N SER A 108 -20.25 -6.52 -13.66
CA SER A 108 -20.65 -5.31 -12.94
C SER A 108 -20.22 -5.44 -11.47
N LEU A 109 -19.23 -4.66 -11.04
CA LEU A 109 -19.07 -4.14 -9.67
C LEU A 109 -17.94 -3.08 -9.69
N GLN A 110 -18.30 -1.91 -10.19
CA GLN A 110 -17.50 -0.69 -10.11
C GLN A 110 -17.04 -0.47 -8.65
N GLY A 111 -15.73 -0.31 -8.51
CA GLY A 111 -15.00 -0.31 -7.25
C GLY A 111 -15.69 0.46 -6.13
N SER A 112 -15.92 -0.24 -5.03
CA SER A 112 -16.28 0.34 -3.74
C SER A 112 -15.10 1.17 -3.24
N VAL A 113 -15.05 2.43 -3.68
CA VAL A 113 -14.31 3.51 -3.05
C VAL A 113 -14.95 3.77 -1.69
N ARG A 114 -14.67 2.90 -0.73
CA ARG A 114 -14.80 3.25 0.70
C ARG A 114 -13.69 4.24 0.99
N ARG A 115 -13.98 5.53 0.78
CA ARG A 115 -13.37 6.64 1.50
C ARG A 115 -13.61 6.39 3.00
N ALA A 116 -12.72 5.61 3.62
CA ALA A 116 -12.57 5.60 5.06
C ALA A 116 -11.50 6.64 5.38
N ASN A 117 -11.91 7.92 5.45
CA ASN A 117 -11.17 8.91 6.20
C ASN A 117 -12.14 9.90 6.83
N SER A 118 -12.12 9.92 8.16
CA SER A 118 -12.52 11.00 9.07
C SER A 118 -13.80 11.79 8.75
N LEU A 119 -14.85 11.55 9.55
CA LEU A 119 -15.59 12.61 10.26
C LEU A 119 -16.41 11.91 11.36
N GLY A 120 -15.71 11.50 12.42
CA GLY A 120 -16.31 11.50 13.74
C GLY A 120 -16.39 12.96 14.18
N ALA A 121 -17.57 13.53 14.07
CA ALA A 121 -17.98 14.74 14.78
C ALA A 121 -19.33 14.40 15.39
N ASP A 122 -19.24 13.86 16.61
CA ASP A 122 -20.01 14.26 17.78
C ASP A 122 -21.45 14.78 17.54
N SER A 123 -22.39 14.03 18.13
CA SER A 123 -23.52 14.53 18.92
C SER A 123 -24.31 15.73 18.36
N ASP A 124 -25.52 15.51 17.85
CA ASP A 124 -26.70 15.59 18.72
C ASP A 124 -27.92 15.06 17.96
N SER A 125 -28.57 14.06 18.54
CA SER A 125 -29.90 13.60 18.12
C SER A 125 -30.86 13.96 19.23
N SER A 126 -32.02 14.47 18.84
CA SER A 126 -33.29 14.49 19.58
C SER A 126 -33.59 15.67 20.53
N GLU A 127 -34.16 16.73 19.98
CA GLU A 127 -35.46 17.22 20.47
C GLU A 127 -36.54 16.34 19.78
N THR A 128 -37.54 15.72 20.39
CA THR A 128 -38.28 15.94 21.64
C THR A 128 -39.05 14.65 22.02
N PRO A 129 -39.58 14.56 23.26
CA PRO A 129 -40.01 13.31 23.88
C PRO A 129 -41.50 13.02 23.63
N SER A 130 -41.85 11.74 23.50
CA SER A 130 -43.24 11.33 23.74
C SER A 130 -43.29 9.93 24.34
N ALA A 131 -43.99 9.88 25.47
CA ALA A 131 -44.27 8.73 26.29
C ALA A 131 -44.90 7.58 25.48
N HIS A 132 -44.47 6.35 25.75
CA HIS A 132 -45.34 5.23 26.16
C HIS A 132 -44.53 3.92 26.15
N SER A 133 -44.73 3.11 27.18
CA SER A 133 -44.18 1.77 27.41
C SER A 133 -42.72 1.76 27.91
N ALA A 134 -42.46 1.80 29.22
CA ALA A 134 -42.99 0.93 30.26
C ALA A 134 -42.81 -0.56 29.92
N ALA A 135 -41.60 -1.10 30.13
CA ALA A 135 -41.39 -2.54 30.33
C ALA A 135 -40.08 -2.89 31.07
N TYR A 136 -39.44 -1.95 31.79
CA TYR A 136 -38.37 -2.27 32.74
C TYR A 136 -38.88 -2.12 34.17
N HIS A 137 -39.67 -3.09 34.62
CA HIS A 137 -39.79 -3.39 36.04
C HIS A 137 -40.23 -4.84 36.23
N LYS A 138 -39.53 -5.51 37.17
CA LYS A 138 -39.76 -6.87 37.71
C LYS A 138 -39.38 -8.00 36.74
N GLN A 139 -38.58 -8.99 37.10
CA GLN A 139 -38.26 -9.59 38.40
C GLN A 139 -37.06 -10.54 38.14
N LEU A 140 -35.92 -10.42 38.81
CA LEU A 140 -35.63 -11.14 40.06
C LEU A 140 -36.53 -12.36 40.32
N LYS A 141 -36.05 -13.57 39.99
CA LYS A 141 -36.06 -14.76 40.87
C LYS A 141 -35.46 -16.01 40.22
N LYS A 142 -34.44 -16.54 40.90
CA LYS A 142 -34.20 -17.96 41.23
C LYS A 142 -34.25 -19.00 40.10
N LYS A 143 -33.09 -19.62 39.83
CA LYS A 143 -32.83 -21.02 40.21
C LYS A 143 -31.34 -21.22 40.45
#